data_AF-A0A7W1TYJ2-F1
#
_entry.id   AF-A0A7W1TYJ2-F1
#
_cell.length_a   1.000
_cell.length_b   1.000
_cell.length_c   1.000
_cell.angle_alpha   90.00
_cell.angle_beta   90.00
_cell.angle_gamma   90.00
#
_symmetry.space_group_name_H-M   'P 1'
#
loop_
_entity.id
_entity.type
_entity.pdbx_description
1 polymer ?
#
loop_
_entity_poly.entity_id
_entity_poly.type
_entity_poly.pdbx_seq_one_letter_code
_entity_poly.pdbx_strand_id
1 'polypeptide(L)' 'MPGKAVVSLTTGLEDSEKVTVAFLVAVGAAESGRPTLMFLTKEAVRLVLAGFAVG' A
#
# COMPACT_ATOMS: atom_id res chain seq x y z
N MET A 1 -6.93 9.25 -18.36
CA MET A 1 -7.47 9.52 -17.00
C MET A 1 -6.37 10.14 -16.13
N PRO A 2 -6.13 11.45 -16.25
CA PRO A 2 -5.23 12.16 -15.34
C PRO A 2 -5.76 12.09 -13.90
N GLY A 3 -4.88 12.17 -12.91
CA GLY A 3 -5.26 12.27 -11.49
C GLY A 3 -5.39 10.96 -10.72
N LYS A 4 -5.29 9.78 -11.36
CA LYS A 4 -5.20 8.51 -10.62
C LYS A 4 -3.89 8.40 -9.84
N ALA A 5 -3.91 7.74 -8.70
CA ALA A 5 -2.70 7.39 -7.94
C ALA A 5 -2.56 5.87 -7.90
N VAL A 6 -1.36 5.37 -8.19
CA VAL A 6 -1.02 3.95 -8.10
C VAL A 6 0.21 3.82 -7.23
N VAL A 7 0.10 3.09 -6.12
CA VAL A 7 1.21 2.80 -5.21
C VAL A 7 1.63 1.36 -5.44
N SER A 8 2.85 1.15 -5.93
CA SER A 8 3.45 -0.19 -6.08
C SER A 8 4.21 -0.54 -4.82
N LEU A 9 3.87 -1.69 -4.21
CA LEU A 9 4.54 -2.20 -3.02
C LEU A 9 5.01 -3.63 -3.27
N THR A 10 6.30 -3.85 -3.08
CA THR A 10 6.95 -5.15 -3.29
C THR A 10 7.50 -5.74 -1.99
N THR A 11 7.36 -5.00 -0.89
CA THR A 11 7.98 -5.32 0.40
C THR A 11 6.87 -5.51 1.44
N GLY A 12 6.95 -6.60 2.20
CA GLY A 12 6.05 -6.92 3.30
C GLY A 12 6.62 -6.49 4.65
N LEU A 13 6.24 -7.20 5.72
CA LEU A 13 6.65 -6.88 7.09
C LEU A 13 8.14 -7.10 7.38
N GLU A 14 8.91 -7.61 6.42
CA GLU A 14 10.37 -7.58 6.48
C GLU A 14 10.94 -6.15 6.52
N ASP A 15 10.14 -5.13 6.12
CA ASP A 15 10.42 -3.71 6.29
C ASP A 15 9.11 -2.97 6.55
N SER A 16 8.70 -2.94 7.82
CA SER A 16 7.43 -2.35 8.25
C SER A 16 7.38 -0.82 8.07
N GLU A 17 8.52 -0.13 8.10
CA GLU A 17 8.59 1.31 7.87
C GLU A 17 8.19 1.65 6.43
N LYS A 18 8.75 0.92 5.46
CA LYS A 18 8.42 1.10 4.05
C LYS A 18 6.97 0.76 3.75
N VAL A 19 6.43 -0.30 4.37
CA VAL A 19 4.99 -0.63 4.28
C VAL A 19 4.17 0.55 4.82
N THR A 20 4.50 1.07 5.99
CA THR A 20 3.78 2.18 6.62
C THR A 20 3.75 3.41 5.71
N VAL A 21 4.90 3.79 5.14
CA VAL A 21 4.98 4.92 4.21
C VAL A 21 4.11 4.69 2.97
N ALA A 22 4.13 3.49 2.39
CA ALA A 22 3.31 3.18 1.22
C ALA A 22 1.80 3.32 1.51
N PHE A 23 1.35 2.88 2.69
CA PHE A 23 -0.04 3.07 3.12
C PHE A 23 -0.37 4.55 3.38
N LEU A 24 0.50 5.32 4.02
CA LEU A 24 0.29 6.76 4.24
C LEU A 24 0.18 7.53 2.92
N VAL A 25 1.01 7.22 1.93
CA VAL A 25 0.95 7.83 0.60
C VAL A 25 -0.36 7.46 -0.12
N ALA A 26 -0.80 6.19 -0.03
CA ALA A 26 -2.06 5.75 -0.61
C ALA A 26 -3.26 6.46 0.03
N VAL A 27 -3.27 6.60 1.37
CA VAL A 27 -4.33 7.31 2.09
C VAL A 27 -4.36 8.79 1.71
N GLY A 28 -3.21 9.48 1.72
CA GLY A 28 -3.16 10.90 1.33
C GLY A 28 -3.62 11.15 -0.12
N ALA A 29 -3.33 10.21 -1.04
CA ALA A 29 -3.87 10.27 -2.39
C ALA A 29 -5.40 10.09 -2.42
N ALA A 30 -5.93 9.12 -1.67
CA ALA A 30 -7.38 8.89 -1.58
C ALA A 30 -8.11 10.09 -0.95
N GLU A 31 -7.57 10.67 0.14
CA GLU A 31 -8.14 11.84 0.83
C GLU A 31 -8.10 13.11 -0.03
N SER A 32 -7.14 13.22 -0.95
CA SER A 32 -7.10 14.32 -1.94
C SER A 32 -8.05 14.13 -3.13
N GLY A 33 -8.96 13.14 -3.07
CA GLY A 33 -9.97 12.88 -4.09
C GLY A 33 -9.45 12.16 -5.34
N ARG A 34 -8.22 11.61 -5.28
CA ARG A 34 -7.64 10.85 -6.40
C ARG A 34 -8.13 9.40 -6.33
N PRO A 35 -8.68 8.84 -7.42
CA PRO A 35 -8.91 7.39 -7.50
C PRO A 35 -7.59 6.66 -7.28
N THR A 36 -7.50 5.89 -6.19
CA THR A 36 -6.26 5.32 -5.68
C THR A 36 -6.31 3.80 -5.72
N LEU A 37 -5.23 3.19 -6.20
CA LEU A 37 -5.04 1.74 -6.23
C LEU A 37 -3.67 1.38 -5.63
N MET A 38 -3.64 0.33 -4.81
CA MET A 38 -2.39 -0.30 -4.38
C MET A 38 -2.14 -1.55 -5.21
N PHE A 39 -0.94 -1.68 -5.76
CA PHE A 39 -0.49 -2.85 -6.51
C PHE A 39 0.55 -3.59 -5.68
N LEU A 40 0.14 -4.73 -5.12
CA LEU A 40 0.95 -5.54 -4.22
C LEU A 40 1.59 -6.70 -4.98
N THR A 41 2.90 -6.91 -4.78
CA THR A 41 3.64 -8.05 -5.34
C THR A 41 4.67 -8.57 -4.34
N LYS A 42 5.24 -9.76 -4.60
CA LYS A 42 6.22 -10.42 -3.72
C LYS A 42 5.68 -10.53 -2.29
N GLU A 43 6.48 -10.22 -1.27
CA GLU A 43 6.05 -10.33 0.13
C GLU A 43 4.88 -9.40 0.49
N ALA A 44 4.70 -8.29 -0.22
CA ALA A 44 3.60 -7.36 0.02
C ALA A 44 2.22 -8.00 -0.18
N VAL A 45 2.10 -9.07 -0.98
CA VAL A 45 0.82 -9.78 -1.15
C VAL A 45 0.33 -10.42 0.15
N ARG A 46 1.24 -10.69 1.10
CA ARG A 46 0.87 -11.26 2.39
C ARG A 46 0.16 -10.27 3.30
N LEU A 47 0.37 -8.97 3.09
CA LEU A 47 -0.22 -7.90 3.92
C LEU A 47 -1.76 -7.89 3.90
N VAL A 48 -2.37 -8.47 2.86
CA VAL A 48 -3.83 -8.58 2.73
C VAL A 48 -4.38 -9.92 3.22
N LEU A 49 -3.51 -10.83 3.66
CA LEU A 49 -3.94 -12.10 4.23
C LEU A 49 -4.37 -11.89 5.68
N ALA A 50 -5.56 -12.40 6.00
CA ALA A 50 -6.08 -12.37 7.37
C ALA A 50 -5.07 -13.00 8.34
N GLY A 51 -4.77 -12.30 9.43
CA GLY A 51 -3.84 -12.77 10.46
C GLY A 51 -2.35 -12.60 10.15
N PHE A 52 -1.96 -12.03 8.99
CA PHE A 52 -0.54 -11.78 8.68
C PHE A 52 -0.06 -10.43 9.20
N ALA A 53 -0.76 -9.34 8.85
CA ALA A 53 -0.45 -7.99 9.32
C ALA A 53 -1.01 -7.76 10.74
N VAL A 54 -0.52 -8.54 11.69
CA VAL A 54 -0.83 -8.41 13.12
C VAL A 54 0.32 -7.65 13.80
N GLY A 55 -0.01 -6.48 14.34
CA GLY A 55 0.89 -5.68 15.19
C GLY A 55 0.76 -6.07 16.65
#